data_AF-A0A9E3VK31-F1
#
_entry.id   AF-A0A9E3VK31-F1
#
_cell.length_a   1.000
_cell.length_b   1.000
_cell.length_c   1.000
_cell.angle_alpha   90.00
_cell.angle_beta   90.00
_cell.angle_gamma   90.00
#
_symmetry.space_group_name_H-M   'P 1'
#
loop_
_entity.id
_entity.type
_entity.pdbx_description
1 polymer ?
#
loop_
_entity_poly.entity_id
_entity_poly.type
_entity_poly.pdbx_seq_one_letter_code
_entity_poly.pdbx_strand_id
1 'polypeptide(L)'
;MHRSYIILIILLLIALTFAIQNKAVITVKFLMWSYDSSQAFIFAVLLLFGFLCGWMFVVNKLGRKNREIRSLTKKVTELEAKIPAVPK
;
A
#
# COMPACT_ATOMS: atom_id res chain seq x y z
N MET A 1 20.96 -0.97 6.74
CA MET A 1 20.65 -0.07 5.60
C MET A 1 21.21 -0.58 4.26
N HIS A 2 22.43 -1.12 4.16
CA HIS A 2 22.99 -1.62 2.88
C HIS A 2 22.27 -2.81 2.24
N ARG A 3 21.77 -3.77 3.05
CA ARG A 3 21.07 -4.95 2.55
C ARG A 3 19.78 -4.61 1.78
N SER A 4 19.11 -3.53 2.19
CA SER A 4 17.88 -3.05 1.54
C SER A 4 18.15 -2.57 0.12
N TYR A 5 19.28 -1.89 -0.14
CA TYR A 5 19.63 -1.43 -1.49
C TYR A 5 19.97 -2.58 -2.44
N ILE A 6 20.66 -3.61 -1.95
CA ILE A 6 20.98 -4.81 -2.75
C ILE A 6 19.69 -5.51 -3.18
N ILE A 7 18.73 -5.68 -2.25
CA ILE A 7 17.42 -6.28 -2.55
C ILE A 7 16.66 -5.44 -3.60
N LEU A 8 16.73 -4.11 -3.49
CA LEU A 8 16.07 -3.18 -4.40
C LEU A 8 16.66 -3.25 -5.83
N ILE A 9 17.99 -3.34 -5.94
CA ILE A 9 18.69 -3.50 -7.22
C ILE A 9 18.32 -4.84 -7.87
N ILE A 10 18.27 -5.93 -7.09
CA ILE A 10 17.85 -7.25 -7.60
C ILE A 10 16.41 -7.19 -8.12
N LEU A 11 15.49 -6.59 -7.36
CA LEU A 11 14.10 -6.39 -7.78
C LEU A 11 14.01 -5.56 -9.06
N LEU A 12 14.81 -4.50 -9.19
CA LEU A 12 14.87 -3.67 -10.39
C LEU A 12 15.31 -4.48 -11.61
N LEU A 13 16.36 -5.30 -11.48
CA LEU A 13 16.85 -6.16 -12.57
C LEU A 13 15.81 -7.20 -13.00
N ILE A 14 15.09 -7.80 -12.04
CA ILE A 14 13.99 -8.74 -12.33
C ILE A 14 12.87 -8.02 -13.08
N ALA A 15 12.47 -6.82 -12.62
CA ALA A 15 11.43 -6.03 -13.27
C ALA A 15 11.82 -5.61 -14.70
N LEU A 16 13.08 -5.22 -14.91
CA LEU A 16 13.60 -4.86 -16.23
C LEU A 16 13.62 -6.07 -17.18
N THR A 17 14.07 -7.22 -16.68
CA THR A 17 14.08 -8.48 -17.44
C THR A 17 12.66 -8.91 -17.80
N PHE A 18 11.73 -8.82 -16.85
CA PHE A 18 10.30 -9.07 -17.08
C PHE A 18 9.75 -8.15 -18.17
N ALA A 19 10.04 -6.84 -18.12
CA ALA A 19 9.58 -5.89 -19.14
C ALA A 19 10.17 -6.17 -20.52
N ILE A 20 11.45 -6.57 -20.61
CA ILE A 20 12.12 -6.87 -21.88
C ILE A 20 11.61 -8.17 -22.49
N GLN A 21 11.38 -9.20 -21.68
CA GLN A 21 10.91 -10.50 -22.16
C GLN A 21 9.41 -10.48 -22.52
N ASN A 22 8.61 -9.68 -21.81
CA ASN A 22 7.17 -9.56 -22.04
C ASN A 22 6.82 -8.38 -22.96
N LYS A 23 7.63 -8.13 -24.00
CA LYS A 23 7.36 -7.13 -25.07
C LYS A 23 6.29 -7.60 -26.06
N ALA A 24 5.24 -8.26 -25.58
CA ALA A 24 4.05 -8.48 -26.36
C ALA A 24 3.29 -7.16 -26.46
N VAL A 25 3.18 -6.62 -27.67
CA VAL A 25 2.24 -5.55 -27.98
C VAL A 25 0.87 -6.20 -28.04
N ILE A 26 -0.02 -5.77 -27.14
CA ILE A 26 -1.40 -6.25 -27.10
C ILE A 26 -2.35 -5.10 -27.42
N THR A 27 -3.33 -5.37 -28.26
CA THR A 27 -4.41 -4.42 -28.54
C THR A 27 -5.40 -4.47 -27.38
N VAL A 28 -5.48 -3.40 -26.62
CA VAL A 28 -6.49 -3.23 -25.58
C VAL A 28 -7.75 -2.71 -26.23
N LYS A 29 -8.85 -3.46 -26.10
CA LYS A 29 -10.18 -3.00 -26.49
C LYS A 29 -10.98 -2.68 -25.24
N PHE A 30 -11.43 -1.44 -25.12
CA PHE A 30 -12.26 -0.98 -24.01
C PHE A 30 -13.47 -0.21 -24.56
N LEU A 31 -14.65 -0.83 -24.47
CA LEU A 31 -15.89 -0.36 -25.11
C LEU A 31 -15.65 -0.01 -26.60
N MET A 32 -15.65 1.29 -26.95
CA MET A 32 -15.47 1.79 -28.32
C MET A 32 -14.02 2.17 -28.63
N TRP A 33 -13.09 2.02 -27.68
CA TRP A 33 -11.70 2.44 -27.84
C TRP A 33 -10.80 1.22 -28.05
N SER A 34 -9.87 1.33 -28.99
CA SER A 34 -8.81 0.36 -29.20
C SER A 34 -7.46 1.05 -29.29
N TYR A 35 -6.47 0.56 -28.55
CA TYR A 35 -5.12 1.08 -28.60
C TYR A 35 -4.09 -0.02 -28.36
N ASP A 36 -2.95 0.08 -29.02
CA ASP A 36 -1.85 -0.88 -28.89
C ASP A 36 -0.89 -0.44 -27.80
N SER A 37 -0.73 -1.28 -26.78
CA SER A 37 0.15 -1.01 -25.65
C SER A 37 1.00 -2.23 -25.32
N SER A 38 2.12 -2.00 -24.64
CA SER A 38 2.88 -3.11 -24.07
C SER A 38 2.07 -3.77 -22.94
N GLN A 39 2.12 -5.10 -22.88
CA GLN A 39 1.48 -5.88 -21.82
C GLN A 39 1.97 -5.46 -20.42
N ALA A 40 3.27 -5.20 -20.28
CA ALA A 40 3.88 -4.76 -19.03
C ALA A 40 3.30 -3.44 -18.52
N PHE A 41 3.05 -2.47 -19.41
CA PHE A 41 2.46 -1.18 -19.02
C PHE A 41 1.04 -1.36 -18.47
N ILE A 42 0.23 -2.20 -19.11
CA ILE A 42 -1.16 -2.47 -18.68
C ILE A 42 -1.16 -3.12 -17.30
N PHE A 43 -0.29 -4.12 -17.07
CA PHE A 43 -0.16 -4.73 -15.75
C PHE A 43 0.29 -3.73 -14.69
N ALA A 44 1.27 -2.87 -15.00
CA ALA A 44 1.70 -1.83 -14.07
C ALA A 44 0.55 -0.89 -13.69
N VAL A 45 -0.23 -0.43 -14.67
CA VAL A 45 -1.40 0.44 -14.44
C VAL A 45 -2.45 -0.26 -13.59
N LEU A 46 -2.80 -1.51 -13.90
CA LEU A 46 -3.79 -2.28 -13.13
C LEU A 46 -3.34 -2.50 -11.67
N LEU A 47 -2.07 -2.84 -11.47
CA LEU A 47 -1.50 -3.01 -10.14
C LEU A 47 -1.54 -1.70 -9.35
N LEU A 48 -1.20 -0.59 -9.99
CA LEU A 48 -1.20 0.72 -9.38
C LEU A 48 -2.63 1.16 -9.01
N PHE A 49 -3.61 0.92 -9.89
CA PHE A 49 -5.03 1.14 -9.59
C PHE A 49 -5.51 0.28 -8.41
N GLY A 50 -5.22 -1.02 -8.42
CA GLY A 50 -5.57 -1.92 -7.33
C GLY A 50 -4.94 -1.50 -6.00
N PHE A 51 -3.67 -1.10 -6.02
CA PHE A 51 -2.96 -0.58 -4.86
C PHE A 51 -3.60 0.71 -4.34
N LEU A 52 -3.89 1.69 -5.21
CA LEU A 52 -4.53 2.95 -4.82
C LEU A 52 -5.90 2.71 -4.19
N CYS A 53 -6.73 1.85 -4.79
CA CYS A 53 -8.03 1.47 -4.25
C CYS A 53 -7.86 0.84 -2.85
N GLY A 54 -7.01 -0.18 -2.71
CA GLY A 54 -6.76 -0.84 -1.43
C GLY A 54 -6.18 0.11 -0.37
N TRP A 55 -5.23 0.95 -0.74
CA TRP A 55 -4.63 1.97 0.11
C TRP A 55 -5.68 2.93 0.66
N MET A 56 -6.61 3.40 -0.19
CA MET A 56 -7.67 4.31 0.23
C MET A 56 -8.57 3.69 1.32
N PHE A 57 -8.91 2.40 1.20
CA PHE A 57 -9.67 1.69 2.24
C PHE A 57 -8.88 1.56 3.55
N VAL A 58 -7.59 1.20 3.46
CA VAL A 58 -6.74 1.00 4.64
C VAL A 58 -6.49 2.31 5.39
N VAL A 59 -6.14 3.39 4.69
CA VAL A 59 -5.87 4.70 5.31
C VAL A 59 -7.07 5.21 6.09
N ASN A 60 -8.27 5.09 5.52
CA ASN A 60 -9.50 5.50 6.21
C ASN A 60 -9.73 4.69 7.49
N LYS A 61 -9.53 3.37 7.43
CA LYS A 61 -9.69 2.48 8.59
C LYS A 61 -8.65 2.76 9.69
N LEU A 62 -7.39 2.96 9.29
CA LEU A 62 -6.28 3.27 10.20
C LEU A 62 -6.49 4.63 10.88
N GLY A 63 -6.97 5.64 10.14
CA GLY A 63 -7.30 6.95 10.68
C GLY A 63 -8.37 6.90 11.77
N ARG A 64 -9.45 6.14 11.55
CA ARG A 64 -10.50 5.93 12.55
C ARG A 64 -9.97 5.23 13.79
N LYS A 65 -9.24 4.13 13.60
CA LYS A 65 -8.63 3.35 14.69
C LYS A 65 -7.67 4.20 15.53
N ASN A 66 -6.85 5.04 14.90
CA ASN A 66 -5.91 5.91 15.62
C ASN A 66 -6.61 6.97 16.47
N ARG A 67 -7.76 7.50 16.00
CA ARG A 67 -8.60 8.42 16.80
C ARG A 67 -9.20 7.70 18.02
N GLU A 68 -9.70 6.48 17.82
CA GLU A 68 -10.25 5.66 18.88
C GLU A 68 -9.21 5.31 19.94
N ILE A 69 -8.02 4.85 19.52
CA ILE A 69 -6.88 4.59 20.42
C ILE A 69 -6.55 5.83 21.25
N ARG A 70 -6.44 7.02 20.64
CA ARG A 70 -6.19 8.26 21.39
C ARG A 70 -7.26 8.55 22.43
N SER A 71 -8.53 8.30 22.10
CA SER A 71 -9.64 8.51 23.04
C SER A 71 -9.60 7.53 24.21
N LEU A 72 -9.29 6.26 23.95
CA LEU A 72 -9.17 5.22 24.97
C LEU A 72 -7.96 5.48 25.88
N THR A 73 -6.81 5.84 25.32
CA THR A 73 -5.62 6.19 26.11
C THR A 73 -5.91 7.34 27.07
N LYS A 74 -6.59 8.40 26.63
CA LYS A 74 -6.98 9.51 27.52
C LYS A 74 -7.87 9.05 28.67
N LYS A 75 -8.87 8.20 28.38
CA LYS A 75 -9.76 7.64 29.41
C LYS A 75 -9.01 6.78 30.42
N VAL A 76 -8.09 5.94 29.95
CA VAL A 76 -7.24 5.11 30.83
C VAL A 76 -6.42 6.00 31.76
N THR A 77 -5.73 7.01 31.24
CA THR A 77 -4.93 7.94 32.05
C THR A 77 -5.77 8.73 33.06
N GLU A 78 -6.97 9.17 32.67
CA GLU A 78 -7.89 9.87 33.60
C GLU A 78 -8.38 8.96 34.72
N LEU A 79 -8.70 7.69 34.40
CA LEU A 79 -9.13 6.71 35.40
C LEU A 79 -7.99 6.33 36.33
N GLU A 80 -6.77 6.13 35.82
CA GLU A 80 -5.57 5.89 36.63
C GLU A 80 -5.30 7.04 37.60
N ALA A 81 -5.50 8.30 37.18
CA ALA A 81 -5.34 9.46 38.05
C ALA A 81 -6.41 9.57 39.15
N LYS A 82 -7.60 8.99 38.93
CA LYS A 82 -8.72 8.99 39.90
C LYS A 82 -8.66 7.82 40.88
N ILE A 83 -7.84 6.81 40.62
CA ILE A 83 -7.63 5.71 41.56
C ILE A 83 -6.64 6.23 42.63
N PRO A 84 -7.04 6.34 43.92
CA PRO A 84 -6.09 6.63 44.98
C PRO A 84 -5.04 5.52 45.00
N ALA A 85 -3.77 5.90 45.10
CA ALA A 85 -2.65 4.97 45.11
C ALA A 85 -2.96 3.82 46.08
N VAL A 86 -3.07 2.59 45.56
CA VAL A 86 -3.19 1.41 46.40
C VAL A 86 -1.90 1.36 47.23
N PRO A 87 -1.97 1.52 48.57
CA PRO A 87 -0.78 1.40 49.39
C PRO A 87 -0.21 -0.01 49.21
N LYS A 88 1.09 -0.07 48.91
CA LYS A 88 1.85 -1.31 48.77
C LYS A 88 1.80 -2.16 50.03
#